data_AF-A0A6N3DMZ9-F1
#
_entry.id   AF-A0A6N3DMZ9-F1
#
_cell.length_a   1.000
_cell.length_b   1.000
_cell.length_c   1.000
_cell.angle_alpha   90.00
_cell.angle_beta   90.00
_cell.angle_gamma   90.00
#
_symmetry.space_group_name_H-M   'P 1'
#
loop_
_entity.id
_entity.type
_entity.pdbx_description
1 polymer ?
#
loop_
_entity_poly.entity_id
_entity_poly.type
_entity_poly.pdbx_seq_one_letter_code
_entity_poly.pdbx_strand_id
1 'polypeptide(L)'
;MKKYLVLLPFILLCGCKEAAISGRWQGDDKDWSQAWVKERFLEANPNIAAQDVNVSKLDEQKFTIAINQKNLTYDAIKGMVQNVEHHRDALTLSDMTVEWSVAENESEQKEVAGWIQELTFVQSLPSAPSQTQLDWSRARVIVYQLQSKASSIYAAFDTGEQPVYCGIDVPLKTPLPPILDLDISKPLTRQDIPADIQARYNPQELEKELQNKNARRERMSFLGNFFAISYPHKTLFKDSFLQNLKERERPVKDYFVLKDSRLTISAGELENTTRRSPGSGATALKNYDFGGLLHDKCENMIGKNSPEMMNKIHQAWRYRAMKLELNPQWRPDND
;
A
#
# COMPACT_ATOMS: atom_id res chain seq x y z
N MET A 1 49.56 37.86 -13.88
CA MET A 1 49.02 36.55 -14.33
C MET A 1 47.63 36.36 -13.75
N LYS A 2 46.83 35.54 -14.43
CA LYS A 2 45.37 35.67 -14.63
C LYS A 2 44.53 35.58 -13.34
N LYS A 3 43.60 36.54 -13.20
CA LYS A 3 42.51 36.57 -12.22
C LYS A 3 41.45 35.54 -12.61
N TYR A 4 40.98 34.75 -11.64
CA TYR A 4 39.83 33.87 -11.80
C TYR A 4 38.56 34.71 -11.93
N LEU A 5 37.97 34.72 -13.12
CA LEU A 5 36.63 35.24 -13.35
C LEU A 5 35.65 34.12 -12.99
N VAL A 6 35.02 34.23 -11.83
CA VAL A 6 33.83 33.45 -11.46
C VAL A 6 32.69 33.95 -12.36
N LEU A 7 32.34 33.18 -13.38
CA LEU A 7 31.16 33.40 -14.21
C LEU A 7 30.00 32.59 -13.62
N LEU A 8 29.26 33.22 -12.70
CA LEU A 8 27.82 32.98 -12.56
C LEU A 8 27.17 33.28 -13.92
N PRO A 9 26.41 32.36 -14.53
CA PRO A 9 25.42 32.77 -15.51
C PRO A 9 24.21 33.28 -14.72
N PHE A 10 24.22 34.59 -14.43
CA PHE A 10 23.02 35.36 -14.14
C PHE A 10 22.10 35.25 -15.37
N ILE A 11 20.97 34.59 -15.17
CA ILE A 11 19.80 34.64 -16.05
C ILE A 11 19.27 36.07 -15.97
N LEU A 12 19.70 36.95 -16.86
CA LEU A 12 19.15 38.29 -17.05
C LEU A 12 19.16 38.66 -18.53
N LEU A 13 18.17 38.14 -19.27
CA LEU A 13 17.72 38.71 -20.54
C LEU A 13 16.18 38.68 -20.56
N CYS A 14 15.58 39.87 -20.49
CA CYS A 14 14.19 40.23 -20.81
C CYS A 14 13.04 39.48 -20.10
N GLY A 15 12.52 40.04 -19.00
CA GLY A 15 11.09 39.94 -18.65
C GLY A 15 10.49 38.55 -18.35
N CYS A 16 11.30 37.52 -18.09
CA CYS A 16 10.78 36.22 -17.69
C CYS A 16 10.20 36.28 -16.28
N LYS A 17 8.90 36.55 -16.17
CA LYS A 17 8.12 36.31 -14.96
C LYS A 17 8.45 34.91 -14.44
N GLU A 18 8.82 34.82 -13.17
CA GLU A 18 8.93 33.53 -12.51
C GLU A 18 7.57 32.83 -12.57
N ALA A 19 7.55 31.54 -12.91
CA ALA A 19 6.29 30.80 -12.96
C ALA A 19 5.68 30.73 -11.56
N ALA A 20 4.36 30.92 -11.47
CA ALA A 20 3.63 30.84 -10.21
C ALA A 20 3.67 29.43 -9.60
N ILE A 21 3.72 28.42 -10.47
CA ILE A 21 3.81 27.01 -10.10
C ILE A 21 5.05 26.44 -10.77
N SER A 22 5.89 25.83 -9.96
CA SER A 22 6.97 24.96 -10.40
C SER A 22 6.63 23.52 -10.03
N GLY A 23 7.23 22.57 -10.72
CA GLY A 23 7.09 21.17 -10.36
C GLY A 23 8.35 20.38 -10.61
N ARG A 24 8.44 19.26 -9.91
CA ARG A 24 9.52 18.29 -10.05
C ARG A 24 8.97 16.93 -10.44
N TRP A 25 9.64 16.29 -11.38
CA TRP A 25 9.41 14.91 -11.78
C TRP A 25 10.50 14.04 -11.17
N GLN A 26 10.09 13.05 -10.38
CA GLN A 26 10.97 12.10 -9.70
C GLN A 26 10.82 10.66 -10.24
N GLY A 27 10.10 10.49 -11.34
CA GLY A 27 9.92 9.21 -12.03
C GLY A 27 10.85 9.08 -13.24
N ASP A 28 10.69 8.00 -14.00
CA ASP A 28 11.44 7.80 -15.23
C ASP A 28 11.06 8.87 -16.28
N ASP A 29 12.04 9.37 -17.03
CA ASP A 29 11.82 10.40 -18.05
C ASP A 29 10.83 9.97 -19.14
N LYS A 30 10.79 8.66 -19.46
CA LYS A 30 9.87 8.08 -20.45
C LYS A 30 8.39 8.23 -20.05
N ASP A 31 8.12 8.32 -18.75
CA ASP A 31 6.75 8.39 -18.19
C ASP A 31 6.27 9.84 -18.00
N TRP A 32 7.18 10.81 -18.20
CA TRP A 32 6.85 12.22 -18.13
C TRP A 32 6.04 12.66 -19.36
N SER A 33 5.04 13.52 -19.15
CA SER A 33 4.23 14.08 -20.23
C SER A 33 3.63 15.44 -19.85
N GLN A 34 3.91 16.46 -20.65
CA GLN A 34 3.26 17.78 -20.55
C GLN A 34 1.74 17.69 -20.63
N ALA A 35 1.22 16.91 -21.58
CA ALA A 35 -0.21 16.75 -21.79
C ALA A 35 -0.87 16.15 -20.54
N TRP A 36 -0.24 15.15 -19.93
CA TRP A 36 -0.76 14.53 -18.73
C TRP A 36 -0.80 15.50 -17.54
N VAL A 37 0.29 16.25 -17.29
CA VAL A 37 0.32 17.27 -16.21
C VAL A 37 -0.75 18.34 -16.44
N LYS A 38 -0.90 18.81 -17.68
CA LYS A 38 -1.92 19.79 -18.07
C LYS A 38 -3.33 19.26 -17.79
N GLU A 39 -3.62 18.04 -18.19
CA GLU A 39 -4.91 17.39 -17.95
C GLU A 39 -5.26 17.33 -16.47
N ARG A 40 -4.29 17.05 -15.58
CA ARG A 40 -4.53 17.06 -14.13
C ARG A 40 -5.05 18.41 -13.62
N PHE A 41 -4.51 19.50 -14.16
CA PHE A 41 -4.97 20.85 -13.81
C PHE A 41 -6.38 21.14 -14.33
N LEU A 42 -6.70 20.69 -15.53
CA LEU A 42 -8.02 20.89 -16.15
C LEU A 42 -9.10 20.05 -15.46
N GLU A 43 -8.82 18.78 -15.14
CA GLU A 43 -9.76 17.91 -14.42
C GLU A 43 -10.08 18.44 -13.01
N ALA A 44 -9.06 18.92 -12.30
CA ALA A 44 -9.21 19.43 -10.94
C ALA A 44 -9.84 20.83 -10.88
N ASN A 45 -9.83 21.57 -11.99
CA ASN A 45 -10.28 22.96 -12.04
C ASN A 45 -11.19 23.17 -13.27
N PRO A 46 -12.48 22.85 -13.18
CA PRO A 46 -13.38 22.85 -14.35
C PRO A 46 -13.61 24.25 -14.97
N ASN A 47 -13.28 25.33 -14.24
CA ASN A 47 -13.53 26.71 -14.69
C ASN A 47 -12.35 27.32 -15.47
N ILE A 48 -11.23 26.63 -15.59
CA ILE A 48 -10.09 27.10 -16.40
C ILE A 48 -10.17 26.52 -17.80
N ALA A 49 -10.02 27.39 -18.81
CA ALA A 49 -10.01 26.95 -20.19
C ALA A 49 -8.67 26.31 -20.55
N ALA A 50 -8.72 25.29 -21.41
CA ALA A 50 -7.52 24.51 -21.78
C ALA A 50 -6.39 25.36 -22.36
N GLN A 51 -6.70 26.42 -23.10
CA GLN A 51 -5.71 27.34 -23.66
C GLN A 51 -4.96 28.16 -22.60
N ASP A 52 -5.52 28.29 -21.39
CA ASP A 52 -4.94 29.12 -20.32
C ASP A 52 -3.90 28.34 -19.50
N VAL A 53 -3.88 27.00 -19.57
CA VAL A 53 -2.89 26.16 -18.88
C VAL A 53 -1.75 25.82 -19.82
N ASN A 54 -0.54 26.25 -19.49
CA ASN A 54 0.67 25.90 -20.22
C ASN A 54 1.67 25.19 -19.31
N VAL A 55 2.18 24.05 -19.75
CA VAL A 55 3.18 23.25 -19.03
C VAL A 55 4.46 23.23 -19.86
N SER A 56 5.57 23.62 -19.24
CA SER A 56 6.87 23.69 -19.90
C SER A 56 7.90 22.86 -19.15
N LYS A 57 8.53 21.88 -19.81
CA LYS A 57 9.70 21.19 -19.23
C LYS A 57 10.88 22.16 -19.23
N LEU A 58 11.57 22.29 -18.09
CA LEU A 58 12.79 23.07 -17.96
C LEU A 58 14.03 22.20 -18.14
N ASP A 59 14.05 21.05 -17.47
CA ASP A 59 15.10 20.03 -17.55
C ASP A 59 14.49 18.64 -17.27
N GLU A 60 15.31 17.59 -17.22
CA GLU A 60 14.88 16.20 -16.98
C GLU A 60 13.93 16.07 -15.77
N GLN A 61 14.17 16.83 -14.70
CA GLN A 61 13.44 16.71 -13.44
C GLN A 61 12.55 17.90 -13.12
N LYS A 62 12.61 19.01 -13.86
CA LYS A 62 11.88 20.25 -13.52
C LYS A 62 10.96 20.69 -14.64
N PHE A 63 9.81 21.22 -14.25
CA PHE A 63 8.86 21.83 -15.16
C PHE A 63 8.16 23.02 -14.48
N THR A 64 7.51 23.85 -15.27
CA THR A 64 6.71 24.98 -14.81
C THR A 64 5.30 24.90 -15.38
N ILE A 65 4.37 25.50 -14.64
CA ILE A 65 2.98 25.63 -15.07
C ILE A 65 2.61 27.12 -15.02
N ALA A 66 2.18 27.64 -16.16
CA ALA A 66 1.67 28.99 -16.31
C ALA A 66 0.15 28.96 -16.50
N ILE A 67 -0.55 29.81 -15.75
CA ILE A 67 -1.99 30.00 -15.83
C ILE A 67 -2.25 31.40 -16.38
N ASN A 68 -2.64 31.48 -17.64
CA ASN A 68 -2.74 32.72 -18.40
C ASN A 68 -4.15 33.33 -18.36
N GLN A 69 -4.71 33.49 -17.16
CA GLN A 69 -5.99 34.21 -16.99
C GLN A 69 -5.73 35.60 -16.42
N LYS A 70 -6.53 36.58 -16.86
CA LYS A 70 -6.50 37.93 -16.31
C LYS A 70 -7.01 37.94 -14.86
N ASN A 71 -6.49 38.84 -14.03
CA ASN A 71 -6.90 39.06 -12.64
C ASN A 71 -6.73 37.85 -11.71
N LEU A 72 -5.78 36.95 -12.01
CA LEU A 72 -5.54 35.76 -11.21
C LEU A 72 -4.80 36.12 -9.90
N THR A 73 -5.39 35.83 -8.74
CA THR A 73 -4.74 36.09 -7.45
C THR A 73 -3.82 34.93 -7.04
N TYR A 74 -2.87 35.19 -6.14
CA TYR A 74 -2.03 34.13 -5.55
C TYR A 74 -2.89 33.04 -4.87
N ASP A 75 -3.94 33.45 -4.14
CA ASP A 75 -4.85 32.52 -3.48
C ASP A 75 -5.65 31.66 -4.48
N ALA A 76 -6.01 32.20 -5.65
CA ALA A 76 -6.64 31.43 -6.71
C ALA A 76 -5.69 30.32 -7.23
N ILE A 77 -4.42 30.66 -7.49
CA ILE A 77 -3.40 29.67 -7.92
C ILE A 77 -3.19 28.60 -6.84
N LYS A 78 -3.07 29.03 -5.59
CA LYS A 78 -2.95 28.13 -4.45
C LYS A 78 -4.13 27.17 -4.38
N GLY A 79 -5.35 27.67 -4.55
CA GLY A 79 -6.56 26.87 -4.63
C GLY A 79 -6.52 25.86 -5.79
N MET A 80 -6.02 26.26 -6.96
CA MET A 80 -5.89 25.35 -8.10
C MET A 80 -4.92 24.19 -7.83
N VAL A 81 -3.77 24.47 -7.21
CA VAL A 81 -2.81 23.42 -6.82
C VAL A 81 -3.42 22.50 -5.76
N GLN A 82 -4.10 23.05 -4.76
CA GLN A 82 -4.81 22.26 -3.74
C GLN A 82 -5.90 21.36 -4.35
N ASN A 83 -6.63 21.85 -5.35
CA ASN A 83 -7.61 21.04 -6.07
C ASN A 83 -6.94 19.88 -6.80
N VAL A 84 -5.78 20.11 -7.45
CA VAL A 84 -5.01 19.03 -8.10
C VAL A 84 -4.55 17.99 -7.08
N GLU A 85 -4.09 18.41 -5.90
CA GLU A 85 -3.73 17.49 -4.82
C GLU A 85 -4.93 16.72 -4.27
N HIS A 86 -6.08 17.36 -4.12
CA HIS A 86 -7.32 16.69 -3.71
C HIS A 86 -7.80 15.68 -4.74
N HIS A 87 -7.75 16.04 -6.03
CA HIS A 87 -8.14 15.15 -7.13
C HIS A 87 -7.17 13.97 -7.25
N ARG A 88 -5.87 14.19 -7.02
CA ARG A 88 -4.87 13.11 -6.88
C ARG A 88 -5.31 12.13 -5.79
N ASP A 89 -5.66 12.60 -4.61
CA ASP A 89 -6.04 11.72 -3.51
C ASP A 89 -7.28 10.89 -3.88
N ALA A 90 -8.28 11.46 -4.56
CA ALA A 90 -9.44 10.72 -5.06
C ALA A 90 -9.08 9.61 -6.08
N LEU A 91 -8.03 9.82 -6.88
CA LEU A 91 -7.59 8.88 -7.91
C LEU A 91 -6.59 7.84 -7.41
N THR A 92 -5.84 8.14 -6.35
CA THR A 92 -4.78 7.29 -5.80
C THR A 92 -5.19 6.53 -4.54
N LEU A 93 -6.32 6.88 -3.96
CA LEU A 93 -6.89 6.19 -2.80
C LEU A 93 -8.09 5.34 -3.21
N SER A 94 -8.33 4.27 -2.46
CA SER A 94 -9.54 3.46 -2.58
C SER A 94 -10.09 3.12 -1.21
N ASP A 95 -11.36 3.44 -0.99
CA ASP A 95 -12.01 3.21 0.31
C ASP A 95 -12.20 1.70 0.55
N MET A 96 -11.89 1.29 1.78
CA MET A 96 -12.00 -0.09 2.24
C MET A 96 -12.68 -0.10 3.61
N THR A 97 -13.68 -0.96 3.77
CA THR A 97 -14.37 -1.18 5.04
C THR A 97 -14.14 -2.62 5.50
N VAL A 98 -13.79 -2.79 6.76
CA VAL A 98 -13.67 -4.10 7.42
C VAL A 98 -14.77 -4.23 8.46
N GLU A 99 -15.69 -5.17 8.22
CA GLU A 99 -16.82 -5.46 9.11
C GLU A 99 -16.45 -6.62 10.04
N TRP A 100 -16.54 -6.40 11.34
CA TRP A 100 -16.06 -7.31 12.39
C TRP A 100 -17.20 -8.14 13.00
N SER A 101 -18.00 -8.81 12.18
CA SER A 101 -19.10 -9.68 12.64
C SER A 101 -19.82 -10.39 11.47
N VAL A 102 -19.11 -11.25 10.72
CA VAL A 102 -19.64 -11.82 9.46
C VAL A 102 -20.52 -13.05 9.64
N ALA A 103 -20.68 -13.57 10.85
CA ALA A 103 -21.52 -14.76 11.01
C ALA A 103 -22.98 -14.41 10.71
N GLU A 104 -23.63 -15.25 9.91
CA GLU A 104 -24.98 -15.02 9.36
C GLU A 104 -26.04 -15.02 10.48
N ASN A 105 -25.70 -15.54 11.67
CA ASN A 105 -26.54 -15.56 12.85
C ASN A 105 -25.75 -15.28 14.15
N GLU A 106 -26.49 -14.92 15.21
CA GLU A 106 -25.92 -14.62 16.53
C GLU A 106 -25.21 -15.81 17.21
N SER A 107 -25.61 -17.04 16.90
CA SER A 107 -25.07 -18.25 17.54
C SER A 107 -23.62 -18.47 17.13
N GLU A 108 -23.34 -18.40 15.83
CA GLU A 108 -21.99 -18.51 15.28
C GLU A 108 -21.09 -17.37 15.76
N GLN A 109 -21.62 -16.14 15.87
CA GLN A 109 -20.86 -15.02 16.43
C GLN A 109 -20.47 -15.25 17.88
N LYS A 110 -21.40 -15.75 18.71
CA LYS A 110 -21.13 -16.09 20.12
C LYS A 110 -20.12 -17.22 20.23
N GLU A 111 -20.22 -18.21 19.36
CA GLU A 111 -19.27 -19.31 19.30
C GLU A 111 -17.85 -18.79 19.02
N VAL A 112 -17.65 -18.07 17.90
CA VAL A 112 -16.33 -17.54 17.52
C VAL A 112 -15.76 -16.59 18.57
N ALA A 113 -16.59 -15.73 19.17
CA ALA A 113 -16.18 -14.89 20.29
C ALA A 113 -15.70 -15.71 21.49
N GLY A 114 -16.38 -16.83 21.78
CA GLY A 114 -15.96 -17.82 22.77
C GLY A 114 -14.56 -18.37 22.46
N TRP A 115 -14.34 -18.89 21.24
CA TRP A 115 -13.02 -19.41 20.82
C TRP A 115 -11.91 -18.36 20.98
N ILE A 116 -12.16 -17.10 20.58
CA ILE A 116 -11.20 -16.00 20.73
C ILE A 116 -10.86 -15.77 22.21
N GLN A 117 -11.86 -15.71 23.08
CA GLN A 117 -11.66 -15.51 24.51
C GLN A 117 -10.90 -16.68 25.15
N GLU A 118 -11.15 -17.91 24.69
CA GLU A 118 -10.46 -19.09 25.20
C GLU A 118 -8.99 -19.14 24.80
N LEU A 119 -8.66 -18.67 23.60
CA LEU A 119 -7.33 -18.83 22.99
C LEU A 119 -6.44 -17.60 23.11
N THR A 120 -6.97 -16.50 23.61
CA THR A 120 -6.29 -15.20 23.68
C THR A 120 -6.58 -14.50 24.99
N PHE A 121 -5.89 -13.40 25.23
CA PHE A 121 -6.22 -12.47 26.32
C PHE A 121 -7.23 -11.40 25.90
N VAL A 122 -7.59 -11.30 24.61
CA VAL A 122 -8.56 -10.31 24.14
C VAL A 122 -9.98 -10.84 24.37
N GLN A 123 -10.83 -10.00 24.97
CA GLN A 123 -12.16 -10.41 25.44
C GLN A 123 -13.29 -10.12 24.46
N SER A 124 -13.03 -9.36 23.40
CA SER A 124 -14.08 -8.95 22.46
C SER A 124 -13.53 -8.62 21.08
N LEU A 125 -14.31 -8.94 20.05
CA LEU A 125 -14.14 -8.40 18.71
C LEU A 125 -14.34 -6.88 18.71
N PRO A 126 -13.73 -6.15 17.76
CA PRO A 126 -14.10 -4.76 17.51
C PRO A 126 -15.61 -4.67 17.28
N SER A 127 -16.29 -3.78 18.00
CA SER A 127 -17.75 -3.69 17.99
C SER A 127 -18.32 -2.89 16.81
N ALA A 128 -17.46 -2.24 16.02
CA ALA A 128 -17.85 -1.37 14.91
C ALA A 128 -16.97 -1.62 13.68
N PRO A 129 -17.51 -1.46 12.45
CA PRO A 129 -16.72 -1.52 11.24
C PRO A 129 -15.55 -0.55 11.27
N SER A 130 -14.41 -0.97 10.73
CA SER A 130 -13.23 -0.13 10.57
C SER A 130 -13.15 0.36 9.13
N GLN A 131 -13.06 1.67 8.94
CA GLN A 131 -12.88 2.28 7.62
C GLN A 131 -11.43 2.75 7.46
N THR A 132 -10.86 2.48 6.29
CA THR A 132 -9.54 2.97 5.90
C THR A 132 -9.48 3.13 4.39
N GLN A 133 -8.31 3.54 3.88
CA GLN A 133 -8.06 3.72 2.46
C GLN A 133 -6.81 2.96 2.06
N LEU A 134 -6.88 2.26 0.92
CA LEU A 134 -5.73 1.72 0.21
C LEU A 134 -4.98 2.87 -0.46
N ASP A 135 -3.68 2.94 -0.27
CA ASP A 135 -2.83 3.97 -0.87
C ASP A 135 -2.01 3.40 -2.04
N TRP A 136 -2.58 3.52 -3.24
CA TRP A 136 -1.98 3.02 -4.47
C TRP A 136 -0.72 3.77 -4.87
N SER A 137 -0.52 5.00 -4.39
CA SER A 137 0.70 5.75 -4.69
C SER A 137 1.94 5.07 -4.08
N ARG A 138 1.74 4.31 -3.00
CA ARG A 138 2.76 3.51 -2.33
C ARG A 138 2.63 2.01 -2.62
N ALA A 139 1.76 1.62 -3.54
CA ALA A 139 1.68 0.23 -3.99
C ALA A 139 2.98 -0.21 -4.66
N ARG A 140 3.30 -1.49 -4.56
CA ARG A 140 4.47 -2.11 -5.19
C ARG A 140 4.11 -3.48 -5.72
N VAL A 141 4.65 -3.81 -6.89
CA VAL A 141 4.73 -5.21 -7.33
C VAL A 141 5.65 -5.94 -6.36
N ILE A 142 5.25 -7.13 -5.94
CA ILE A 142 6.04 -7.99 -5.08
C ILE A 142 6.27 -9.34 -5.76
N VAL A 143 7.47 -9.86 -5.54
CA VAL A 143 7.87 -11.23 -5.88
C VAL A 143 8.08 -11.97 -4.57
N TYR A 144 7.41 -13.10 -4.38
CA TYR A 144 7.51 -13.87 -3.13
C TYR A 144 7.47 -15.37 -3.38
N GLN A 145 7.88 -16.14 -2.36
CA GLN A 145 7.72 -17.59 -2.31
C GLN A 145 6.87 -17.93 -1.10
N LEU A 146 6.01 -18.94 -1.23
CA LEU A 146 5.20 -19.42 -0.10
C LEU A 146 6.10 -20.18 0.87
N GLN A 147 6.13 -19.76 2.13
CA GLN A 147 6.75 -20.53 3.19
C GLN A 147 5.68 -21.39 3.88
N SER A 148 5.88 -22.71 3.92
CA SER A 148 5.06 -23.59 4.75
C SER A 148 5.38 -23.34 6.23
N LYS A 149 4.35 -23.07 7.04
CA LYS A 149 4.45 -22.86 8.49
C LYS A 149 4.33 -24.15 9.31
N ALA A 150 4.22 -25.32 8.69
CA ALA A 150 4.12 -26.58 9.42
C ALA A 150 5.42 -26.85 10.20
N SER A 151 5.42 -26.51 11.49
CA SER A 151 6.45 -26.86 12.45
C SER A 151 6.54 -28.39 12.54
N SER A 152 7.77 -28.91 12.49
CA SER A 152 8.19 -30.30 12.73
C SER A 152 8.04 -31.37 11.64
N ILE A 153 7.46 -31.08 10.47
CA ILE A 153 7.59 -31.97 9.30
C ILE A 153 8.28 -31.20 8.19
N TYR A 154 9.59 -31.00 8.35
CA TYR A 154 10.49 -30.83 7.20
C TYR A 154 10.61 -32.18 6.47
N ALA A 155 9.49 -32.71 5.99
CA ALA A 155 9.53 -33.59 4.84
C ALA A 155 9.83 -32.66 3.68
N ALA A 156 11.08 -32.68 3.29
CA ALA A 156 11.66 -32.00 2.15
C ALA A 156 10.65 -31.82 0.99
N PHE A 157 10.46 -30.57 0.56
CA PHE A 157 10.33 -30.32 -0.86
C PHE A 157 11.72 -30.58 -1.46
N ASP A 158 12.02 -31.88 -1.63
CA ASP A 158 13.37 -32.47 -1.84
C ASP A 158 13.93 -32.25 -3.26
N THR A 159 13.46 -31.22 -3.96
CA THR A 159 14.07 -30.73 -5.20
C THR A 159 14.86 -29.43 -4.98
N GLY A 160 14.68 -28.78 -3.82
CA GLY A 160 15.23 -27.45 -3.53
C GLY A 160 14.54 -26.32 -4.30
N GLU A 161 13.67 -26.64 -5.27
CA GLU A 161 13.01 -25.68 -6.13
C GLU A 161 11.64 -25.26 -5.58
N GLN A 162 11.47 -23.98 -5.30
CA GLN A 162 10.21 -23.40 -4.82
C GLN A 162 9.58 -22.53 -5.91
N PRO A 163 8.25 -22.65 -6.16
CA PRO A 163 7.54 -21.76 -7.07
C PRO A 163 7.65 -20.30 -6.65
N VAL A 164 7.77 -19.42 -7.64
CA VAL A 164 7.78 -17.97 -7.45
C VAL A 164 6.39 -17.43 -7.73
N TYR A 165 5.89 -16.55 -6.86
CA TYR A 165 4.59 -15.91 -6.98
C TYR A 165 4.75 -14.40 -7.17
N CYS A 166 3.79 -13.83 -7.87
CA CYS A 166 3.65 -12.40 -8.07
C CYS A 166 2.45 -11.87 -7.31
N GLY A 167 2.54 -10.64 -6.84
CA GLY A 167 1.42 -9.93 -6.28
C GLY A 167 1.65 -8.44 -6.23
N ILE A 168 0.70 -7.73 -5.62
CA ILE A 168 0.78 -6.31 -5.33
C ILE A 168 0.59 -6.12 -3.85
N ASP A 169 1.50 -5.37 -3.23
CA ASP A 169 1.38 -4.94 -1.84
C ASP A 169 0.90 -3.49 -1.83
N VAL A 170 -0.27 -3.23 -1.25
CA VAL A 170 -0.89 -1.90 -1.14
C VAL A 170 -0.99 -1.53 0.33
N PRO A 171 -0.28 -0.48 0.80
CA PRO A 171 -0.36 -0.07 2.18
C PRO A 171 -1.69 0.63 2.47
N LEU A 172 -2.12 0.53 3.73
CA LEU A 172 -3.25 1.29 4.25
C LEU A 172 -2.79 2.70 4.64
N LYS A 173 -3.65 3.69 4.45
CA LYS A 173 -3.42 5.07 4.89
C LYS A 173 -3.47 5.16 6.41
N THR A 174 -4.46 4.49 7.00
CA THR A 174 -4.60 4.32 8.45
C THR A 174 -4.56 2.83 8.75
N PRO A 175 -3.67 2.36 9.65
CA PRO A 175 -3.70 0.98 10.09
C PRO A 175 -5.06 0.59 10.65
N LEU A 176 -5.47 -0.63 10.38
CA LEU A 176 -6.64 -1.21 11.04
C LEU A 176 -6.31 -1.50 12.52
N PRO A 177 -7.32 -1.63 13.38
CA PRO A 177 -7.15 -2.36 14.63
C PRO A 177 -6.47 -3.70 14.32
N PRO A 178 -5.57 -4.18 15.19
CA PRO A 178 -4.86 -5.44 14.95
C PRO A 178 -5.86 -6.53 14.57
N ILE A 179 -5.76 -7.01 13.34
CA ILE A 179 -6.44 -8.22 12.89
C ILE A 179 -5.70 -9.32 13.63
N LEU A 180 -6.33 -9.84 14.67
CA LEU A 180 -5.68 -10.84 15.49
C LEU A 180 -5.58 -12.14 14.67
N ASP A 181 -4.43 -12.34 14.03
CA ASP A 181 -4.02 -13.60 13.43
C ASP A 181 -3.69 -14.57 14.58
N LEU A 182 -4.64 -15.43 14.93
CA LEU A 182 -4.40 -16.48 15.92
C LEU A 182 -3.55 -17.56 15.27
N ASP A 183 -2.24 -17.37 15.32
CA ASP A 183 -1.29 -18.44 15.07
C ASP A 183 -1.31 -19.41 16.26
N ILE A 184 -2.36 -20.23 16.35
CA ILE A 184 -2.59 -21.18 17.47
C ILE A 184 -1.48 -22.22 17.60
N SER A 185 -0.61 -22.35 16.59
CA SER A 185 0.58 -23.20 16.65
C SER A 185 1.68 -22.65 17.57
N LYS A 186 1.62 -21.36 17.92
CA LYS A 186 2.59 -20.70 18.81
C LYS A 186 2.00 -20.48 20.20
N PRO A 187 2.77 -20.75 21.27
CA PRO A 187 2.36 -20.39 22.62
C PRO A 187 2.37 -18.86 22.77
N LEU A 188 1.40 -18.35 23.52
CA LEU A 188 1.38 -16.98 24.01
C LEU A 188 2.50 -16.77 25.03
N THR A 189 3.09 -15.59 24.96
CA THR A 189 4.03 -15.06 25.93
C THR A 189 3.43 -13.83 26.60
N ARG A 190 4.06 -13.32 27.67
CA ARG A 190 3.63 -12.07 28.32
C ARG A 190 3.62 -10.88 27.36
N GLN A 191 4.44 -10.88 26.32
CA GLN A 191 4.51 -9.79 25.33
C GLN A 191 3.26 -9.73 24.44
N ASP A 192 2.55 -10.85 24.31
CA ASP A 192 1.33 -10.96 23.51
C ASP A 192 0.09 -10.47 24.27
N ILE A 193 0.24 -10.07 25.54
CA ILE A 193 -0.85 -9.62 26.41
C ILE A 193 -0.87 -8.09 26.43
N PRO A 194 -2.00 -7.44 26.09
CA PRO A 194 -2.14 -6.00 26.25
C PRO A 194 -1.85 -5.54 27.68
N ALA A 195 -1.17 -4.39 27.84
CA ALA A 195 -0.72 -3.90 29.15
C ALA A 195 -1.88 -3.67 30.14
N ASP A 196 -3.03 -3.22 29.64
CA ASP A 196 -4.25 -3.02 30.44
C ASP A 196 -4.84 -4.35 30.95
N ILE A 197 -4.57 -5.46 30.26
CA ILE A 197 -4.99 -6.80 30.68
C ILE A 197 -3.97 -7.38 31.65
N GLN A 198 -2.67 -7.22 31.38
CA GLN A 198 -1.62 -7.62 32.33
C GLN A 198 -1.83 -7.00 33.71
N ALA A 199 -2.24 -5.72 33.76
CA ALA A 199 -2.49 -4.99 35.00
C ALA A 199 -3.68 -5.54 35.84
N ARG A 200 -4.55 -6.39 35.27
CA ARG A 200 -5.71 -6.97 35.96
C ARG A 200 -5.36 -8.22 36.76
N TYR A 201 -4.17 -8.78 36.57
CA TYR A 201 -3.71 -10.00 37.21
C TYR A 201 -2.50 -9.72 38.09
N ASN A 202 -2.38 -10.43 39.22
CA ASN A 202 -1.07 -10.52 39.87
C ASN A 202 -0.13 -11.45 39.06
N PRO A 203 1.21 -11.36 39.24
CA PRO A 203 2.15 -12.07 38.39
C PRO A 203 2.01 -13.61 38.39
N GLN A 204 1.52 -14.21 39.47
CA GLN A 204 1.32 -15.66 39.57
C GLN A 204 0.02 -16.10 38.88
N GLU A 205 -1.05 -15.33 39.04
CA GLU A 205 -2.32 -15.55 38.34
C GLU A 205 -2.16 -15.41 36.82
N LEU A 206 -1.40 -14.40 36.38
CA LEU A 206 -1.14 -14.18 34.96
C LEU A 206 -0.38 -15.37 34.35
N GLU A 207 0.61 -15.90 35.06
CA GLU A 207 1.38 -17.06 34.60
C GLU A 207 0.51 -18.32 34.51
N LYS A 208 -0.36 -18.55 35.51
CA LYS A 208 -1.31 -19.66 35.49
C LYS A 208 -2.31 -19.54 34.33
N GLU A 209 -2.81 -18.33 34.07
CA GLU A 209 -3.72 -18.10 32.96
C GLU A 209 -3.03 -18.27 31.60
N LEU A 210 -1.78 -17.80 31.47
CA LEU A 210 -0.95 -18.02 30.29
C LEU A 210 -0.77 -19.52 30.01
N GLN A 211 -0.44 -20.31 31.04
CA GLN A 211 -0.31 -21.77 30.96
C GLN A 211 -1.63 -22.43 30.55
N ASN A 212 -2.76 -22.04 31.15
CA ASN A 212 -4.07 -22.58 30.81
C ASN A 212 -4.43 -22.32 29.35
N LYS A 213 -4.23 -21.08 28.87
CA LYS A 213 -4.50 -20.72 27.47
C LYS A 213 -3.56 -21.45 26.52
N ASN A 214 -2.27 -21.54 26.84
CA ASN A 214 -1.31 -22.29 26.03
C ASN A 214 -1.63 -23.77 25.93
N ALA A 215 -2.08 -24.41 27.02
CA ALA A 215 -2.54 -25.81 26.98
C ALA A 215 -3.79 -25.99 26.10
N ARG A 216 -4.71 -25.01 26.07
CA ARG A 216 -5.87 -25.03 25.15
C ARG A 216 -5.43 -24.86 23.70
N ARG A 217 -4.52 -23.91 23.43
CA ARG A 217 -3.92 -23.69 22.11
C ARG A 217 -3.22 -24.94 21.60
N GLU A 218 -2.44 -25.62 22.44
CA GLU A 218 -1.77 -26.87 22.11
C GLU A 218 -2.77 -27.97 21.71
N ARG A 219 -3.82 -28.18 22.50
CA ARG A 219 -4.89 -29.15 22.19
C ARG A 219 -5.59 -28.85 20.88
N MET A 220 -5.84 -27.57 20.60
CA MET A 220 -6.44 -27.14 19.34
C MET A 220 -5.50 -27.27 18.15
N SER A 221 -4.21 -26.98 18.35
CA SER A 221 -3.19 -27.13 17.31
C SER A 221 -3.03 -28.60 16.88
N PHE A 222 -3.16 -29.53 17.84
CA PHE A 222 -3.11 -30.97 17.58
C PHE A 222 -4.26 -31.47 16.70
N LEU A 223 -5.45 -30.88 16.82
CA LEU A 223 -6.62 -31.20 15.97
C LEU A 223 -6.56 -30.52 14.59
N GLY A 224 -5.70 -29.52 14.40
CA GLY A 224 -5.76 -28.63 13.25
C GLY A 224 -4.40 -28.08 12.84
N ASN A 225 -3.52 -28.94 12.30
CA ASN A 225 -2.26 -28.56 11.64
C ASN A 225 -2.42 -27.62 10.40
N PHE A 226 -3.58 -26.97 10.21
CA PHE A 226 -3.93 -26.35 8.93
C PHE A 226 -4.45 -24.90 8.97
N PHE A 227 -4.94 -24.38 10.09
CA PHE A 227 -5.62 -23.07 10.09
C PHE A 227 -5.01 -22.14 11.14
N ALA A 228 -4.45 -21.00 10.69
CA ALA A 228 -4.50 -19.84 11.55
C ALA A 228 -5.99 -19.42 11.65
N ILE A 229 -6.37 -18.84 12.78
CA ILE A 229 -7.74 -18.35 12.95
C ILE A 229 -7.61 -16.83 13.02
N SER A 230 -7.94 -16.12 11.95
CA SER A 230 -8.10 -14.67 12.05
C SER A 230 -9.43 -14.34 12.71
N TYR A 231 -9.54 -13.13 13.28
CA TYR A 231 -10.85 -12.58 13.63
C TYR A 231 -11.81 -12.67 12.42
N PRO A 232 -13.07 -13.09 12.61
CA PRO A 232 -14.05 -13.15 11.53
C PRO A 232 -14.32 -11.73 11.04
N HIS A 233 -13.99 -11.46 9.80
CA HIS A 233 -14.23 -10.16 9.20
C HIS A 233 -14.55 -10.26 7.72
N LYS A 234 -15.26 -9.25 7.22
CA LYS A 234 -15.60 -9.09 5.80
C LYS A 234 -14.96 -7.81 5.32
N THR A 235 -14.13 -7.93 4.31
CA THR A 235 -13.52 -6.77 3.65
C THR A 235 -14.38 -6.36 2.45
N LEU A 236 -14.78 -5.10 2.43
CA LEU A 236 -15.55 -4.48 1.36
C LEU A 236 -14.71 -3.40 0.68
N PHE A 237 -14.66 -3.44 -0.64
CA PHE A 237 -13.95 -2.46 -1.45
C PHE A 237 -14.90 -1.61 -2.26
N LYS A 238 -14.62 -0.30 -2.31
CA LYS A 238 -15.33 0.62 -3.19
C LYS A 238 -14.99 0.41 -4.66
N ASP A 239 -13.73 0.08 -4.97
CA ASP A 239 -13.28 -0.18 -6.33
C ASP A 239 -13.84 -1.52 -6.84
N SER A 240 -14.52 -1.49 -7.99
CA SER A 240 -15.18 -2.66 -8.56
C SER A 240 -14.23 -3.80 -8.92
N PHE A 241 -13.02 -3.51 -9.39
CA PHE A 241 -12.04 -4.54 -9.76
C PHE A 241 -11.50 -5.31 -8.54
N LEU A 242 -11.68 -4.79 -7.33
CA LEU A 242 -11.34 -5.49 -6.08
C LEU A 242 -12.50 -6.34 -5.54
N GLN A 243 -13.75 -6.06 -5.94
CA GLN A 243 -14.95 -6.68 -5.36
C GLN A 243 -15.03 -8.20 -5.64
N ASN A 244 -14.35 -8.68 -6.68
CA ASN A 244 -14.32 -10.10 -7.04
C ASN A 244 -13.20 -10.88 -6.33
N LEU A 245 -12.27 -10.19 -5.66
CA LEU A 245 -11.18 -10.85 -4.96
C LEU A 245 -11.70 -11.50 -3.68
N LYS A 246 -11.18 -12.69 -3.39
CA LYS A 246 -11.50 -13.44 -2.18
C LYS A 246 -10.37 -13.32 -1.15
N GLU A 247 -10.74 -13.19 0.11
CA GLU A 247 -9.78 -13.24 1.21
C GLU A 247 -9.28 -14.68 1.43
N ARG A 248 -7.97 -14.87 1.65
CA ARG A 248 -7.40 -16.19 1.98
C ARG A 248 -6.07 -16.06 2.72
N GLU A 249 -5.82 -16.93 3.70
CA GLU A 249 -4.54 -16.96 4.44
C GLU A 249 -3.32 -17.33 3.58
N ARG A 250 -3.56 -18.03 2.46
CA ARG A 250 -2.52 -18.40 1.50
C ARG A 250 -2.78 -17.70 0.16
N PRO A 251 -1.80 -16.95 -0.36
CA PRO A 251 -1.89 -16.35 -1.68
C PRO A 251 -2.12 -17.42 -2.75
N VAL A 252 -3.28 -17.40 -3.39
CA VAL A 252 -3.56 -18.10 -4.64
C VAL A 252 -3.97 -17.04 -5.66
N LYS A 253 -3.90 -17.33 -6.96
CA LYS A 253 -4.27 -16.35 -8.00
C LYS A 253 -5.66 -15.74 -7.72
N ASP A 254 -5.75 -14.41 -7.80
CA ASP A 254 -6.98 -13.62 -7.63
C ASP A 254 -7.55 -13.63 -6.19
N TYR A 255 -6.66 -13.78 -5.20
CA TYR A 255 -6.99 -13.64 -3.77
C TYR A 255 -6.25 -12.46 -3.15
N PHE A 256 -6.73 -11.99 -2.00
CA PHE A 256 -5.99 -11.07 -1.16
C PHE A 256 -5.76 -11.61 0.25
N VAL A 257 -4.71 -11.08 0.88
CA VAL A 257 -4.41 -11.25 2.30
C VAL A 257 -4.41 -9.84 2.91
N LEU A 258 -5.23 -9.61 3.92
CA LEU A 258 -5.21 -8.37 4.69
C LEU A 258 -4.39 -8.57 5.97
N LYS A 259 -3.47 -7.65 6.27
CA LYS A 259 -2.71 -7.62 7.53
C LYS A 259 -2.54 -6.19 7.98
N ASP A 260 -3.09 -5.83 9.15
CA ASP A 260 -3.00 -4.58 9.94
C ASP A 260 -2.68 -3.24 9.23
N SER A 261 -1.64 -3.19 8.41
CA SER A 261 -1.14 -2.02 7.68
C SER A 261 -1.08 -2.17 6.15
N ARG A 262 -1.47 -3.32 5.58
CA ARG A 262 -1.34 -3.60 4.15
C ARG A 262 -2.36 -4.64 3.65
N LEU A 263 -2.70 -4.50 2.37
CA LEU A 263 -3.40 -5.48 1.57
C LEU A 263 -2.42 -6.08 0.56
N THR A 264 -2.25 -7.40 0.57
CA THR A 264 -1.48 -8.10 -0.45
C THR A 264 -2.42 -8.82 -1.41
N ILE A 265 -2.45 -8.40 -2.67
CA ILE A 265 -3.24 -9.03 -3.74
C ILE A 265 -2.33 -10.00 -4.50
N SER A 266 -2.72 -11.26 -4.56
CA SER A 266 -1.99 -12.33 -5.22
C SER A 266 -2.39 -12.42 -6.69
N ALA A 267 -1.40 -12.34 -7.58
CA ALA A 267 -1.59 -12.46 -9.03
C ALA A 267 -1.29 -13.87 -9.56
N GLY A 268 -0.87 -14.78 -8.67
CA GLY A 268 -0.60 -16.17 -9.00
C GLY A 268 0.88 -16.50 -9.14
N GLU A 269 1.13 -17.74 -9.54
CA GLU A 269 2.46 -18.29 -9.77
C GLU A 269 3.04 -17.78 -11.09
N LEU A 270 4.32 -17.44 -11.09
CA LEU A 270 5.05 -17.12 -12.30
C LEU A 270 5.49 -18.43 -12.97
N GLU A 271 4.81 -18.79 -14.06
CA GLU A 271 5.08 -20.02 -14.80
C GLU A 271 6.56 -20.18 -15.21
N ASN A 272 7.00 -21.43 -15.29
CA ASN A 272 8.35 -21.82 -15.72
C ASN A 272 9.48 -21.14 -14.92
N THR A 273 9.18 -20.75 -13.67
CA THR A 273 10.13 -20.15 -12.75
C THR A 273 10.17 -20.97 -11.46
N THR A 274 10.78 -22.16 -11.53
CA THR A 274 11.15 -22.92 -10.34
C THR A 274 12.56 -22.51 -9.91
N ARG A 275 12.80 -22.24 -8.62
CA ARG A 275 14.13 -21.79 -8.18
C ARG A 275 14.63 -22.52 -6.96
N ARG A 276 15.87 -23.02 -7.07
CA ARG A 276 16.69 -23.43 -5.93
C ARG A 276 16.88 -22.25 -5.00
N SER A 277 16.30 -22.28 -3.80
CA SER A 277 16.66 -21.32 -2.76
C SER A 277 17.84 -21.89 -1.98
N PRO A 278 19.07 -21.36 -2.12
CA PRO A 278 20.12 -21.68 -1.16
C PRO A 278 19.77 -20.91 0.12
N GLY A 279 19.07 -21.60 1.03
CA GLY A 279 18.70 -21.08 2.34
C GLY A 279 17.23 -20.68 2.44
N SER A 280 16.62 -21.12 3.53
CA SER A 280 15.34 -20.63 4.02
C SER A 280 15.51 -19.21 4.57
N GLY A 281 14.96 -18.20 3.88
CA GLY A 281 14.94 -16.84 4.42
C GLY A 281 14.55 -15.75 3.42
N ALA A 282 13.92 -14.68 3.93
CA ALA A 282 13.56 -13.48 3.16
C ALA A 282 14.77 -12.75 2.52
N THR A 283 15.98 -13.07 2.97
CA THR A 283 17.26 -12.59 2.43
C THR A 283 17.69 -13.29 1.15
N ALA A 284 17.19 -14.49 0.84
CA ALA A 284 17.51 -15.17 -0.41
C ALA A 284 16.88 -14.41 -1.60
N LEU A 285 15.57 -14.16 -1.59
CA LEU A 285 14.87 -13.48 -2.69
C LEU A 285 15.40 -12.07 -3.01
N LYS A 286 15.78 -11.28 -2.01
CA LYS A 286 16.32 -9.92 -2.22
C LYS A 286 17.64 -9.89 -3.00
N ASN A 287 18.43 -10.96 -2.93
CA ASN A 287 19.71 -11.04 -3.64
C ASN A 287 19.56 -11.60 -5.07
N TYR A 288 18.39 -12.13 -5.44
CA TYR A 288 18.17 -12.87 -6.70
C TYR A 288 17.32 -12.16 -7.75
N ASP A 289 16.71 -11.02 -7.41
CA ASP A 289 16.13 -10.10 -8.39
C ASP A 289 17.06 -8.91 -8.66
N PHE A 290 18.34 -9.22 -8.80
CA PHE A 290 19.34 -8.22 -9.16
C PHE A 290 19.06 -7.76 -10.60
N GLY A 291 18.59 -6.52 -10.75
CA GLY A 291 18.22 -5.93 -12.04
C GLY A 291 16.72 -5.93 -12.38
N GLY A 292 15.82 -6.34 -11.47
CA GLY A 292 14.37 -6.13 -11.64
C GLY A 292 13.63 -7.11 -12.56
N LEU A 293 14.32 -8.08 -13.17
CA LEU A 293 13.76 -8.98 -14.18
C LEU A 293 12.52 -9.76 -13.72
N LEU A 294 12.46 -10.18 -12.46
CA LEU A 294 11.28 -10.86 -11.91
C LEU A 294 10.15 -9.89 -11.64
N HIS A 295 10.45 -8.67 -11.17
CA HIS A 295 9.43 -7.63 -11.02
C HIS A 295 8.84 -7.26 -12.39
N ASP A 296 9.66 -7.10 -13.43
CA ASP A 296 9.19 -6.83 -14.79
C ASP A 296 8.28 -7.95 -15.32
N LYS A 297 8.66 -9.22 -15.08
CA LYS A 297 7.81 -10.38 -15.45
C LYS A 297 6.49 -10.37 -14.69
N CYS A 298 6.53 -10.10 -13.38
CA CYS A 298 5.32 -10.00 -12.56
C CYS A 298 4.43 -8.84 -13.02
N GLU A 299 5.00 -7.67 -13.28
CA GLU A 299 4.27 -6.50 -13.76
C GLU A 299 3.58 -6.80 -15.10
N ASN A 300 4.28 -7.43 -16.04
CA ASN A 300 3.70 -7.89 -17.30
C ASN A 300 2.59 -8.91 -17.12
N MET A 301 2.76 -9.86 -16.19
CA MET A 301 1.73 -10.87 -15.90
C MET A 301 0.49 -10.24 -15.29
N ILE A 302 0.65 -9.33 -14.33
CA ILE A 302 -0.45 -8.60 -13.70
C ILE A 302 -1.14 -7.71 -14.74
N GLY A 303 -0.39 -7.01 -15.60
CA GLY A 303 -0.95 -6.15 -16.65
C GLY A 303 -1.81 -6.90 -17.66
N LYS A 304 -1.47 -8.17 -17.95
CA LYS A 304 -2.29 -9.04 -18.80
C LYS A 304 -3.54 -9.56 -18.10
N ASN A 305 -3.43 -9.93 -16.82
CA ASN A 305 -4.51 -10.58 -16.08
C ASN A 305 -5.47 -9.58 -15.42
N SER A 306 -5.03 -8.36 -15.14
CA SER A 306 -5.77 -7.33 -14.39
C SER A 306 -5.35 -5.92 -14.86
N PRO A 307 -5.65 -5.54 -16.12
CA PRO A 307 -5.22 -4.28 -16.70
C PRO A 307 -5.74 -3.05 -15.93
N GLU A 308 -6.94 -3.12 -15.36
CA GLU A 308 -7.52 -2.04 -14.54
C GLU A 308 -6.68 -1.77 -13.29
N MET A 309 -6.21 -2.83 -12.63
CA MET A 309 -5.37 -2.74 -11.44
C MET A 309 -3.99 -2.18 -11.78
N MET A 310 -3.36 -2.62 -12.88
CA MET A 310 -2.09 -2.04 -13.32
C MET A 310 -2.23 -0.58 -13.73
N ASN A 311 -3.32 -0.22 -14.41
CA ASN A 311 -3.59 1.18 -14.74
C ASN A 311 -3.72 2.04 -13.47
N LYS A 312 -4.45 1.56 -12.44
CA LYS A 312 -4.55 2.26 -11.14
C LYS A 312 -3.17 2.48 -10.50
N ILE A 313 -2.32 1.46 -10.49
CA ILE A 313 -0.96 1.52 -9.94
C ILE A 313 -0.11 2.53 -10.72
N HIS A 314 -0.07 2.42 -12.04
CA HIS A 314 0.75 3.29 -12.89
C HIS A 314 0.31 4.75 -12.77
N GLN A 315 -1.00 5.04 -12.81
CA GLN A 315 -1.50 6.39 -12.58
C GLN A 315 -1.07 6.91 -11.20
N ALA A 316 -1.20 6.09 -10.15
CA ALA A 316 -0.81 6.48 -8.80
C ALA A 316 0.71 6.70 -8.65
N TRP A 317 1.54 5.94 -9.36
CA TRP A 317 2.99 6.15 -9.40
C TRP A 317 3.36 7.44 -10.13
N ARG A 318 2.68 7.79 -11.24
CA ARG A 318 2.88 9.07 -11.92
C ARG A 318 2.52 10.25 -11.01
N TYR A 319 1.43 10.12 -10.26
CA TYR A 319 1.06 11.09 -9.23
C TYR A 319 2.10 11.18 -8.10
N ARG A 320 2.69 10.06 -7.66
CA ARG A 320 3.77 10.06 -6.67
C ARG A 320 5.01 10.78 -7.20
N ALA A 321 5.34 10.57 -8.48
CA ALA A 321 6.49 11.14 -9.16
C ALA A 321 6.38 12.65 -9.38
N MET A 322 5.15 13.19 -9.44
CA MET A 322 4.91 14.62 -9.59
C MET A 322 4.88 15.33 -8.23
N LYS A 323 5.74 16.34 -8.07
CA LYS A 323 5.70 17.31 -6.96
C LYS A 323 5.40 18.70 -7.50
N LEU A 324 4.48 19.42 -6.88
CA LEU A 324 4.12 20.78 -7.23
C LEU A 324 4.54 21.72 -6.11
N GLU A 325 5.09 22.87 -6.47
CA GLU A 325 5.57 23.90 -5.54
C GLU A 325 5.09 25.26 -6.02
N LEU A 326 4.44 26.01 -5.13
CA LEU A 326 4.06 27.40 -5.38
C LEU A 326 5.26 28.31 -5.18
N ASN A 327 5.46 29.27 -6.07
CA ASN A 327 6.44 30.32 -5.87
C ASN A 327 5.87 31.42 -4.96
N PRO A 328 6.34 31.56 -3.70
CA PRO A 328 5.79 32.55 -2.76
C PRO A 328 6.07 34.00 -3.17
N GLN A 329 7.05 34.22 -4.05
CA GLN A 329 7.42 35.54 -4.55
C GLN A 329 6.62 35.94 -5.80
N TRP A 330 5.88 35.01 -6.40
CA TRP A 330 5.02 35.32 -7.54
C TRP A 330 3.96 36.36 -7.15
N ARG A 331 3.67 37.28 -8.08
CA ARG A 331 2.65 38.31 -7.95
C ARG A 331 1.78 38.35 -9.21
N PRO A 332 0.46 38.57 -9.07
CA PRO A 332 -0.41 38.85 -10.21
C PRO A 332 0.11 40.06 -10.99
N ASP A 333 -0.18 40.09 -12.29
CA ASP A 333 -0.14 41.36 -13.01
C ASP A 333 -1.24 42.26 -12.44
N ASN A 334 -0.84 43.24 -11.66
CA ASN A 334 -1.67 44.40 -11.40
C ASN A 334 -1.51 45.30 -12.63
N ASP A 335 -2.51 45.27 -13.53
CA ASP A 335 -2.68 46.35 -14.51
C ASP A 335 -2.86 47.70 -13.80
#